data_AF-T0L8C4-F1
#
_entry.id   AF-T0L8C4-F1
#
_cell.length_a   1.000
_cell.length_b   1.000
_cell.length_c   1.000
_cell.angle_alpha   90.00
_cell.angle_beta   90.00
_cell.angle_gamma   90.00
#
_symmetry.space_group_name_H-M   'P 1'
#
loop_
_entity.id
_entity.type
_entity.pdbx_description
1 polymer ?
#
loop_
_entity_poly.entity_id
_entity_poly.type
_entity_poly.pdbx_seq_one_letter_code
_entity_poly.pdbx_strand_id
1 'polypeptide(L)'
;MKTWFQRYHPDHFGTRGARVYHRKKNDLWARWISAAKLWSLIDKQTRDDLIENNTEGVPVINCRDYGYHVVVGGELSLDRPVVVKARKFTEDAKNQIEKVGGKWIICP
;
A
#
# COMPACT_ATOMS: atom_id res chain seq x y z
N MET A 1 37.55 -17.87 -11.85
CA MET A 1 36.19 -17.39 -11.51
C MET A 1 36.13 -16.00 -10.85
N LYS A 2 37.26 -15.41 -10.40
CA LYS A 2 37.30 -14.05 -9.81
C LYS A 2 36.66 -12.96 -10.68
N THR A 3 36.93 -12.98 -11.99
CA THR A 3 36.37 -12.03 -12.97
C THR A 3 34.84 -12.05 -13.05
N TRP A 4 34.23 -13.22 -12.88
CA TRP A 4 32.78 -13.37 -12.93
C TRP A 4 32.11 -12.75 -11.70
N PHE A 5 32.65 -13.03 -10.50
CA PHE A 5 32.17 -12.42 -9.26
C PHE A 5 32.38 -10.91 -9.23
N GLN A 6 33.53 -10.41 -9.68
CA GLN A 6 33.77 -8.96 -9.72
C GLN A 6 32.81 -8.21 -10.66
N ARG A 7 32.41 -8.84 -11.77
CA ARG A 7 31.55 -8.20 -12.77
C ARG A 7 30.06 -8.34 -12.47
N TYR A 8 29.62 -9.53 -12.07
CA TYR A 8 28.19 -9.86 -11.94
C TYR A 8 27.70 -9.92 -10.48
N HIS A 9 28.62 -10.09 -9.52
CA HIS A 9 28.30 -10.16 -8.09
C HIS A 9 29.28 -9.34 -7.24
N PRO A 10 29.39 -8.02 -7.49
CA PRO A 10 30.42 -7.18 -6.85
C PRO A 10 30.33 -7.14 -5.32
N ASP A 11 29.15 -7.45 -4.77
CA ASP A 11 28.82 -7.35 -3.33
C ASP A 11 28.77 -8.73 -2.64
N HIS A 12 29.36 -9.74 -3.25
CA HIS A 12 29.35 -11.11 -2.71
C HIS A 12 30.29 -11.27 -1.51
N PHE A 13 31.41 -10.54 -1.49
CA PHE A 13 32.40 -10.61 -0.43
C PHE A 13 32.30 -9.39 0.50
N GLY A 14 32.50 -9.61 1.80
CA GLY A 14 32.41 -8.58 2.83
C GLY A 14 31.19 -8.77 3.74
N THR A 15 31.05 -7.91 4.75
CA THR A 15 29.93 -7.92 5.70
C THR A 15 29.13 -6.64 5.60
N ARG A 16 27.79 -6.73 5.68
CA ARG A 16 26.90 -5.56 5.63
C ARG A 16 25.92 -5.53 6.81
N GLY A 17 25.73 -4.33 7.36
CA GLY A 17 24.71 -4.04 8.35
C GLY A 17 24.88 -4.74 9.70
N ALA A 18 23.89 -4.57 10.56
CA ALA A 18 23.85 -5.20 11.88
C ALA A 18 23.20 -6.59 11.84
N ARG A 19 23.67 -7.51 12.70
CA ARG A 19 23.07 -8.84 12.87
C ARG A 19 21.84 -8.77 13.78
N VAL A 20 20.71 -9.29 13.30
CA VAL A 20 19.47 -9.44 14.10
C VAL A 20 19.30 -10.91 14.49
N TYR A 21 19.62 -11.25 15.74
CA TYR A 21 19.41 -12.60 16.27
C TYR A 21 17.92 -12.88 16.50
N HIS A 22 17.49 -14.13 16.33
CA HIS A 22 16.09 -14.56 16.51
C HIS A 22 15.06 -13.71 15.75
N ARG A 23 15.35 -13.38 14.48
CA ARG A 23 14.49 -12.53 13.66
C ARG A 23 13.10 -13.15 13.48
N LYS A 24 12.08 -12.49 14.05
CA LYS A 24 10.66 -12.82 13.84
C LYS A 24 10.15 -12.14 12.56
N LYS A 25 9.90 -12.93 11.51
CA LYS A 25 9.42 -12.39 10.22
C LYS A 25 8.01 -11.81 10.31
N ASN A 26 7.15 -12.36 11.18
CA ASN A 26 5.76 -11.96 11.31
C ASN A 26 5.62 -10.53 11.85
N ASP A 27 6.48 -10.14 12.80
CA ASP A 27 6.48 -8.79 13.38
C ASP A 27 6.82 -7.71 12.34
N LEU A 28 7.61 -8.10 11.33
CA LEU A 28 8.03 -7.26 10.21
C LEU A 28 7.05 -7.29 9.04
N TRP A 29 5.98 -8.07 9.11
CA TRP A 29 5.01 -8.19 8.03
C TRP A 29 4.23 -6.88 7.86
N ALA A 30 4.49 -6.20 6.76
CA ALA A 30 3.87 -4.92 6.44
C ALA A 30 3.78 -4.74 4.92
N ARG A 31 2.95 -5.55 4.25
CA ARG A 31 2.70 -5.40 2.82
C ARG A 31 2.11 -4.02 2.54
N TRP A 32 2.66 -3.37 1.52
CA TRP A 32 2.24 -2.04 1.10
C TRP A 32 1.39 -2.10 -0.17
N ILE A 33 0.48 -1.14 -0.30
CA ILE A 33 -0.31 -0.87 -1.51
C ILE A 33 -0.22 0.61 -1.85
N SER A 34 -0.16 0.95 -3.14
CA SER A 34 -0.22 2.34 -3.59
C SER A 34 -1.67 2.83 -3.60
N ALA A 35 -1.88 4.09 -3.23
CA ALA A 35 -3.18 4.75 -3.27
C ALA A 35 -3.87 4.66 -4.66
N ALA A 36 -3.09 4.62 -5.75
CA ALA A 36 -3.59 4.39 -7.11
C ALA A 36 -4.40 3.10 -7.24
N LYS A 37 -4.03 2.04 -6.53
CA LYS A 37 -4.66 0.72 -6.65
C LYS A 37 -5.83 0.51 -5.68
N LEU A 38 -6.22 1.50 -4.89
CA LEU A 38 -7.29 1.32 -3.90
C LEU A 38 -8.62 0.91 -4.55
N TRP A 39 -9.00 1.57 -5.65
CA TRP A 39 -10.22 1.24 -6.40
C TRP A 39 -10.18 -0.14 -7.08
N SER A 40 -9.01 -0.78 -7.19
CA SER A 40 -8.91 -2.15 -7.70
C SER A 40 -9.19 -3.22 -6.65
N LEU A 41 -9.27 -2.83 -5.36
CA LEU A 41 -9.62 -3.76 -4.29
C LEU A 41 -11.12 -4.05 -4.22
N ILE A 42 -11.95 -3.15 -4.77
CA ILE A 42 -13.39 -3.31 -4.83
C ILE A 42 -13.71 -4.21 -6.04
N ASP A 43 -14.66 -5.12 -5.86
CA ASP A 43 -15.18 -5.95 -6.95
C ASP A 43 -15.73 -5.09 -8.08
N LYS A 44 -15.55 -5.56 -9.32
CA LYS A 44 -15.88 -4.79 -10.53
C LYS A 44 -17.35 -4.33 -10.56
N GLN A 45 -18.28 -5.22 -10.25
CA GLN A 45 -19.72 -4.90 -10.25
C GLN A 45 -20.03 -3.76 -9.28
N THR A 46 -19.58 -3.88 -8.03
CA THR A 46 -19.80 -2.85 -7.00
C THR A 46 -19.09 -1.54 -7.35
N ARG A 47 -17.91 -1.62 -7.95
CA ARG A 47 -17.18 -0.44 -8.42
C ARG A 47 -17.95 0.28 -9.53
N ASP A 48 -18.46 -0.44 -10.51
CA ASP A 48 -19.19 0.14 -11.64
C ASP A 48 -20.52 0.75 -11.14
N ASP A 49 -21.22 0.09 -10.22
CA ASP A 49 -22.41 0.63 -9.55
C ASP A 49 -22.14 1.92 -8.79
N LEU A 50 -21.01 1.99 -8.06
CA LEU A 50 -20.57 3.20 -7.36
C LEU A 50 -20.15 4.29 -8.33
N ILE A 51 -19.70 3.94 -9.54
CA ILE A 51 -19.34 4.89 -10.59
C ILE A 51 -20.61 5.45 -11.24
N GLU A 52 -21.55 4.61 -11.62
CA GLU A 52 -22.69 4.96 -12.46
C GLU A 52 -23.90 5.47 -11.66
N ASN A 53 -24.21 4.85 -10.51
CA ASN A 53 -25.53 4.98 -9.88
C ASN A 53 -25.54 5.74 -8.56
N ASN A 54 -24.40 5.88 -7.88
CA ASN A 54 -24.40 6.37 -6.49
C ASN A 54 -23.37 7.48 -6.26
N THR A 55 -23.78 8.73 -6.48
CA THR A 55 -22.94 9.93 -6.24
C THR A 55 -22.72 10.23 -4.75
N GLU A 56 -23.58 9.74 -3.86
CA GLU A 56 -23.51 10.05 -2.42
C GLU A 56 -22.84 8.95 -1.58
N GLY A 57 -22.86 7.71 -2.05
CA GLY A 57 -22.26 6.56 -1.36
C GLY A 57 -20.72 6.55 -1.43
N VAL A 58 -20.05 6.85 -0.32
CA VAL A 58 -18.58 6.77 -0.22
C VAL A 58 -18.15 5.35 0.18
N PRO A 59 -17.33 4.64 -0.64
CA PRO A 59 -16.89 3.29 -0.29
C PRO A 59 -15.90 3.31 0.87
N VAL A 60 -16.05 2.32 1.76
CA VAL A 60 -15.11 2.07 2.85
C VAL A 60 -14.24 0.88 2.48
N ILE A 61 -12.96 1.13 2.21
CA ILE A 61 -11.99 0.11 1.83
C ILE A 61 -11.14 -0.24 3.05
N ASN A 62 -11.28 -1.47 3.53
CA ASN A 62 -10.40 -2.01 4.56
C ASN A 62 -9.24 -2.77 3.92
N CYS A 63 -8.07 -2.13 3.84
CA CYS A 63 -6.88 -2.71 3.24
C CYS A 63 -6.41 -3.99 3.94
N ARG A 64 -6.73 -4.15 5.24
CA ARG A 64 -6.31 -5.31 6.04
C ARG A 64 -6.99 -6.59 5.58
N ASP A 65 -8.24 -6.51 5.15
CA ASP A 65 -9.02 -7.67 4.68
C ASP A 65 -8.41 -8.26 3.40
N TYR A 66 -7.75 -7.41 2.60
CA TYR A 66 -7.00 -7.79 1.41
C TYR A 66 -5.52 -8.11 1.68
N GLY A 67 -5.10 -8.13 2.96
CA GLY A 67 -3.74 -8.47 3.37
C GLY A 67 -2.70 -7.35 3.23
N TYR A 68 -3.15 -6.09 3.07
CA TYR A 68 -2.28 -4.92 3.05
C TYR A 68 -2.33 -4.17 4.38
N HIS A 69 -1.15 -3.74 4.85
CA HIS A 69 -1.01 -3.06 6.14
C HIS A 69 -0.60 -1.59 5.99
N VAL A 70 0.10 -1.25 4.90
CA VAL A 70 0.62 0.10 4.66
C VAL A 70 0.04 0.65 3.37
N VAL A 71 -0.50 1.85 3.39
CA VAL A 71 -0.88 2.59 2.18
C VAL A 71 0.20 3.63 1.89
N VAL A 72 0.70 3.61 0.66
CA VAL A 72 1.78 4.46 0.16
C VAL A 72 1.23 5.40 -0.90
N GLY A 73 1.92 6.51 -1.15
CA GLY A 73 1.56 7.50 -2.15
C GLY A 73 1.31 6.94 -3.55
N GLY A 74 0.62 7.75 -4.34
CA GLY A 74 0.18 7.45 -5.70
C GLY A 74 -1.08 8.25 -6.00
N GLU A 75 -1.24 8.68 -7.24
CA GLU A 75 -2.46 9.37 -7.66
C GLU A 75 -3.62 8.39 -7.66
N LEU A 76 -4.74 8.77 -7.03
CA LEU A 76 -5.95 7.95 -7.07
C LEU A 76 -6.40 7.78 -8.54
N SER A 77 -6.79 6.57 -8.92
CA SER A 77 -7.28 6.32 -10.28
C SER A 77 -8.60 7.02 -10.61
N LEU A 78 -9.36 7.43 -9.59
CA LEU A 78 -10.64 8.12 -9.74
C LEU A 78 -10.69 9.29 -8.77
N ASP A 79 -11.17 10.44 -9.25
CA ASP A 79 -11.38 11.66 -8.46
C ASP A 79 -12.70 11.58 -7.67
N ARG A 80 -12.89 10.46 -6.95
CA ARG A 80 -14.05 10.19 -6.10
C ARG A 80 -13.61 9.93 -4.66
N PRO A 81 -14.35 10.45 -3.66
CA PRO A 81 -13.99 10.29 -2.26
C PRO A 81 -13.98 8.81 -1.87
N VAL A 82 -13.02 8.43 -1.02
CA VAL A 82 -12.89 7.07 -0.48
C VAL A 82 -12.52 7.13 0.98
N VAL A 83 -13.12 6.26 1.80
CA VAL A 83 -12.67 6.04 3.18
C VAL A 83 -11.74 4.84 3.21
N VAL A 84 -10.50 5.03 3.65
CA VAL A 84 -9.47 3.97 3.66
C VAL A 84 -9.10 3.61 5.08
N LYS A 85 -9.17 2.33 5.43
CA LYS A 85 -8.75 1.76 6.70
C LYS A 85 -7.48 0.95 6.51
N ALA A 86 -6.41 1.32 7.21
CA ALA A 86 -5.14 0.59 7.20
C ALA A 86 -4.35 0.79 8.50
N ARG A 87 -3.26 0.04 8.69
CA ARG A 87 -2.42 0.15 9.89
C ARG A 87 -1.48 1.36 9.84
N LYS A 88 -0.96 1.69 8.65
CA LYS A 88 -0.05 2.83 8.43
C LYS A 88 -0.33 3.50 7.09
N PHE A 89 -0.08 4.80 7.04
CA PHE A 89 -0.18 5.63 5.83
C PHE A 89 1.07 6.48 5.70
N THR A 90 1.58 6.65 4.48
CA THR A 90 2.55 7.71 4.20
C THR A 90 1.86 9.08 4.14
N GLU A 91 2.60 10.17 4.34
CA GLU A 91 2.05 11.52 4.27
C GLU A 91 1.45 11.82 2.90
N ASP A 92 2.16 11.45 1.83
CA ASP A 92 1.64 11.60 0.46
C ASP A 92 0.32 10.86 0.24
N ALA A 93 0.15 9.68 0.84
CA ALA A 93 -1.10 8.92 0.71
C ALA A 93 -2.26 9.63 1.41
N LYS A 94 -2.01 10.22 2.60
CA LYS A 94 -3.02 11.00 3.33
C LYS A 94 -3.44 12.22 2.52
N ASN A 95 -2.46 12.98 2.02
CA ASN A 95 -2.70 14.18 1.21
C ASN A 95 -3.52 13.86 -0.04
N GLN A 96 -3.23 12.76 -0.73
CA GLN A 96 -3.99 12.34 -1.91
C GLN A 96 -5.42 11.91 -1.58
N ILE A 97 -5.63 11.17 -0.49
CA ILE A 97 -6.98 10.76 -0.07
C ILE A 97 -7.80 11.98 0.35
N GLU A 98 -7.22 12.92 1.10
CA GLU A 98 -7.89 14.15 1.54
C GLU A 98 -8.17 15.11 0.38
N LYS A 99 -7.29 15.18 -0.62
CA LYS A 99 -7.47 16.00 -1.84
C LYS A 99 -8.78 15.68 -2.55
N VAL A 100 -9.17 14.40 -2.57
CA VAL A 100 -10.40 13.90 -3.20
C VAL A 100 -11.60 13.93 -2.23
N GLY A 101 -11.43 14.49 -1.02
CA GLY A 101 -12.46 14.55 0.01
C GLY A 101 -12.69 13.23 0.77
N GLY A 102 -11.77 12.28 0.63
CA GLY A 102 -11.77 11.02 1.37
C GLY A 102 -11.29 11.17 2.82
N LYS A 103 -11.36 10.07 3.58
CA LYS A 103 -10.81 10.01 4.95
C LYS A 103 -9.92 8.78 5.11
N TRP A 104 -8.80 8.95 5.80
CA TRP A 104 -7.93 7.85 6.19
C TRP A 104 -8.15 7.54 7.68
N ILE A 105 -8.24 6.26 8.01
CA ILE A 105 -8.49 5.77 9.36
C ILE A 105 -7.42 4.75 9.71
N ILE A 106 -6.76 4.97 10.84
CA ILE A 106 -5.81 4.02 11.38
C ILE A 106 -6.59 2.93 12.11
N CYS A 107 -6.47 1.70 11.63
CA CYS A 107 -7.02 0.52 12.29
C CYS A 107 -5.88 -0.29 12.94
N PRO A 108 -6.19 -0.99 14.06
CA PRO A 108 -5.24 -1.91 14.68
C PRO A 108 -4.82 -3.03 13.72
#